data_AF-A0A2S4ZGR0-F1
#
_entry.id   AF-A0A2S4ZGR0-F1
#
_cell.length_a   1.000
_cell.length_b   1.000
_cell.length_c   1.000
_cell.angle_alpha   90.00
_cell.angle_beta   90.00
_cell.angle_gamma   90.00
#
_symmetry.space_group_name_H-M   'P 1'
#
loop_
_entity.id
_entity.type
_entity.pdbx_description
1 polymer ?
#
loop_
_entity_poly.entity_id
_entity_poly.type
_entity_poly.pdbx_seq_one_letter_code
_entity_poly.pdbx_strand_id
1 'polypeptide(L)'
;MTERDVSSSRLSRRRVLRGGVSALAATALSTRDASAVPRPSTDPDTVVNVADLGAVGDGRTDDTEAFEIAYTFAAARVSGGVGRVVVEIPAGEFLITRPHALLNGVAPPRPASGLRFSGAGRRMTSLVFRPGTGPGSFLCRNEDVWSNLSFERMQFRSATPGASFFDSYSTGQAQDYRFSECEWMGEWEYGLVLSGTDTNSEMRWEACRVGGRYRRAFLYSGLTRDGQQEPNDQDQFLNYWFTDMKVEYEWGNFLEFPYGGSIACRGGSYIITGRRPQSTPEYGTTSTFFRFPGARHHDSVQRFHAQDIRFEVRNPDVVVIDCVWNGGTVHFSDCDDTGLAFKDFSAEVRPHRYDVGPRGPLIRYDSCQLVGRHEYRPASAPDPLPVLARYDMCLLRSHTAHDFAVTAGTGQVPFVRFVNCVDTYGPADSPVSTPSTPPAPPPCLAPSPSPSPSPSPASAPEPSPATIPAPQPATPPEPSPATTPAAPDTPTPLDTGQAGCSSAQQKPP
;
A
#
# COMPACT_ATOMS: atom_id res chain seq x y z
N MET A 1 36.10 -36.54 34.84
CA MET A 1 35.08 -36.65 33.77
C MET A 1 34.46 -35.28 33.63
N THR A 2 34.55 -34.74 32.43
CA THR A 2 34.61 -33.30 32.11
C THR A 2 33.24 -32.63 32.01
N GLU A 3 33.06 -31.56 32.78
CA GLU A 3 32.15 -30.45 32.48
C GLU A 3 32.55 -29.78 31.16
N ARG A 4 31.55 -29.39 30.35
CA ARG A 4 31.73 -28.41 29.28
C ARG A 4 30.61 -27.39 29.34
N ASP A 5 30.93 -26.29 30.01
CA ASP A 5 30.37 -24.97 29.78
C ASP A 5 30.74 -24.49 28.37
N VAL A 6 29.75 -24.05 27.59
CA VAL A 6 29.97 -23.22 26.40
C VAL A 6 29.01 -22.04 26.46
N SER A 7 29.45 -21.01 27.20
CA SER A 7 28.93 -19.65 27.10
C SER A 7 29.55 -19.00 25.86
N SER A 8 28.74 -18.70 24.85
CA SER A 8 29.18 -17.91 23.69
C SER A 8 28.66 -16.47 23.82
N SER A 9 29.63 -15.57 23.87
CA SER A 9 29.49 -14.13 24.05
C SER A 9 28.96 -13.47 22.77
N ARG A 10 27.83 -12.76 22.91
CA ARG A 10 27.35 -11.82 21.88
C ARG A 10 28.15 -10.52 22.00
N LEU A 11 29.04 -10.26 21.05
CA LEU A 11 29.74 -8.99 20.92
C LEU A 11 28.79 -7.92 20.35
N SER A 12 28.35 -7.03 21.24
CA SER A 12 27.74 -5.74 20.93
C SER A 12 28.77 -4.80 20.29
N ARG A 13 28.53 -4.38 19.05
CA ARG A 13 29.27 -3.28 18.40
C ARG A 13 28.42 -2.01 18.40
N ARG A 14 28.61 -1.18 19.43
CA ARG A 14 28.30 0.26 19.41
C ARG A 14 29.62 1.05 19.48
N ARG A 15 29.89 1.87 18.47
CA ARG A 15 30.77 3.07 18.50
C ARG A 15 30.04 4.10 17.62
N VAL A 16 29.48 5.19 18.13
CA VAL A 16 30.09 6.43 18.68
C VAL A 16 31.03 7.11 17.70
N LEU A 17 30.56 8.23 17.13
CA LEU A 17 31.28 9.44 16.70
C LEU A 17 30.19 10.54 16.56
N ARG A 18 29.96 11.40 17.56
CA ARG A 18 30.65 12.68 17.87
C ARG A 18 30.93 13.57 16.65
N GLY A 19 30.06 14.58 16.49
CA GLY A 19 30.40 16.01 16.59
C GLY A 19 31.26 16.63 15.48
N GLY A 20 30.71 17.65 14.81
CA GLY A 20 31.47 18.55 13.96
C GLY A 20 30.60 19.66 13.36
N VAL A 21 30.42 20.74 14.11
CA VAL A 21 29.96 22.03 13.58
C VAL A 21 31.08 22.58 12.68
N SER A 22 30.76 22.96 11.44
CA SER A 22 31.69 23.69 10.57
C SER A 22 30.98 24.87 9.93
N ALA A 23 31.59 26.03 10.13
CA ALA A 23 31.13 27.33 9.71
C ALA A 23 31.27 27.53 8.19
N LEU A 24 30.31 28.25 7.62
CA LEU A 24 30.33 28.77 6.26
C LEU A 24 31.39 29.86 6.13
N ALA A 25 32.35 29.65 5.22
CA ALA A 25 33.19 30.71 4.67
C ALA A 25 33.10 30.63 3.14
N ALA A 26 32.42 31.60 2.54
CA ALA A 26 32.33 31.76 1.09
C ALA A 26 33.55 32.55 0.60
N THR A 27 34.43 31.89 -0.17
CA THR A 27 35.45 32.55 -0.99
C THR A 27 35.17 32.29 -2.45
N ALA A 28 34.78 33.35 -3.18
CA ALA A 28 34.65 33.33 -4.62
C ALA A 28 36.04 33.42 -5.27
N LEU A 29 36.47 32.34 -5.91
CA LEU A 29 37.65 32.31 -6.77
C LEU A 29 37.22 31.94 -8.18
N SER A 30 37.29 32.90 -9.10
CA SER A 30 37.11 32.69 -10.53
C SER A 30 38.25 31.85 -11.09
N THR A 31 37.98 30.59 -11.43
CA THR A 31 38.86 29.75 -12.23
C THR A 31 38.41 29.72 -13.67
N ARG A 32 39.35 30.03 -14.57
CA ARG A 32 39.21 29.96 -16.04
C ARG A 32 38.83 28.55 -16.48
N ASP A 33 37.84 28.46 -17.36
CA ASP A 33 37.42 27.25 -18.04
C ASP A 33 38.54 26.72 -18.95
N ALA A 34 39.15 25.60 -18.55
CA ALA A 34 39.83 24.71 -19.47
C ALA A 34 38.79 23.70 -19.97
N SER A 35 38.39 23.81 -21.24
CA SER A 35 37.61 22.77 -21.92
C SER A 35 38.44 21.47 -21.95
N ALA A 36 38.15 20.57 -21.03
CA ALA A 36 38.64 19.20 -21.09
C ALA A 36 37.88 18.47 -22.19
N VAL A 37 38.62 17.89 -23.15
CA VAL A 37 38.09 16.94 -24.13
C VAL A 37 37.47 15.76 -23.35
N PRO A 38 36.19 15.40 -23.58
CA PRO A 38 35.58 14.29 -22.86
C PRO A 38 36.32 13.00 -23.20
N ARG A 39 36.97 12.40 -22.19
CA ARG A 39 37.40 11.01 -22.29
C ARG A 39 36.14 10.14 -22.39
N PRO A 40 36.06 9.18 -23.33
CA PRO A 40 34.99 8.19 -23.31
C PRO A 40 35.02 7.51 -21.94
N SER A 41 33.91 7.63 -21.21
CA SER A 41 33.76 6.98 -19.91
C SER A 41 33.80 5.47 -20.16
N THR A 42 34.86 4.82 -19.71
CA THR A 42 34.96 3.35 -19.58
C THR A 42 34.06 2.82 -18.45
N ASP A 43 33.04 3.58 -18.06
CA ASP A 43 32.12 3.15 -17.01
C ASP A 43 31.18 2.12 -17.67
N PRO A 44 31.20 0.86 -17.21
CA PRO A 44 30.34 -0.18 -17.80
C PRO A 44 28.89 0.28 -17.73
N ASP A 45 28.18 0.23 -18.86
CA ASP A 45 26.82 0.74 -19.02
C ASP A 45 25.96 0.40 -17.79
N THR A 46 25.69 1.44 -16.99
CA THR A 46 24.86 1.36 -15.78
C THR A 46 23.38 1.47 -16.13
N VAL A 47 23.04 1.68 -17.40
CA VAL A 47 21.68 1.78 -17.92
C VAL A 47 21.54 0.83 -19.10
N VAL A 48 20.45 0.06 -19.12
CA VAL A 48 20.06 -0.79 -20.24
C VAL A 48 18.62 -0.47 -20.63
N ASN A 49 18.39 -0.14 -21.90
CA ASN A 49 17.06 0.16 -22.41
C ASN A 49 16.46 -1.11 -23.03
N VAL A 50 15.23 -1.46 -22.65
CA VAL A 50 14.57 -2.67 -23.19
C VAL A 50 14.30 -2.60 -24.69
N ALA A 51 14.17 -1.39 -25.27
CA ALA A 51 13.99 -1.22 -26.71
C ALA A 51 15.27 -1.60 -27.49
N ASP A 52 16.46 -1.34 -26.93
CA ASP A 52 17.73 -1.77 -27.51
C ASP A 52 17.90 -3.29 -27.48
N LEU A 53 17.08 -3.97 -26.68
CA LEU A 53 17.01 -5.43 -26.56
C LEU A 53 15.85 -6.05 -27.35
N GLY A 54 15.18 -5.27 -28.20
CA GLY A 54 14.14 -5.74 -29.12
C GLY A 54 12.71 -5.54 -28.65
N ALA A 55 12.47 -4.90 -27.50
CA ALA A 55 11.10 -4.54 -27.09
C ALA A 55 10.53 -3.47 -28.05
N VAL A 56 9.30 -3.69 -28.52
CA VAL A 56 8.58 -2.83 -29.46
C VAL A 56 7.66 -1.85 -28.73
N GLY A 57 6.94 -2.30 -27.69
CA GLY A 57 6.08 -1.42 -26.89
C GLY A 57 4.80 -0.93 -27.59
N ASP A 58 4.23 -1.75 -28.48
CA ASP A 58 3.01 -1.46 -29.26
C ASP A 58 1.71 -2.09 -28.69
N GLY A 59 1.80 -2.77 -27.55
CA GLY A 59 0.73 -3.47 -26.85
C GLY A 59 0.30 -4.80 -27.48
N ARG A 60 0.99 -5.24 -28.55
CA ARG A 60 0.63 -6.40 -29.36
C ARG A 60 1.77 -7.39 -29.51
N THR A 61 2.96 -6.89 -29.82
CA THR A 61 4.18 -7.67 -29.93
C THR A 61 4.53 -8.22 -28.55
N ASP A 62 4.87 -9.50 -28.48
CA ASP A 62 5.30 -10.12 -27.23
C ASP A 62 6.73 -9.66 -26.89
N ASP A 63 6.85 -8.72 -25.96
CA ASP A 63 8.10 -8.09 -25.55
C ASP A 63 8.86 -8.91 -24.49
N THR A 64 8.33 -10.07 -24.10
CA THR A 64 8.82 -10.86 -22.95
C THR A 64 10.31 -11.14 -23.01
N GLU A 65 10.85 -11.52 -24.17
CA GLU A 65 12.28 -11.87 -24.31
C GLU A 65 13.20 -10.68 -24.01
N ALA A 66 12.84 -9.48 -24.45
CA ALA A 66 13.64 -8.28 -24.21
C ALA A 66 13.75 -7.96 -22.71
N PHE A 67 12.67 -8.14 -21.95
CA PHE A 67 12.67 -7.96 -20.49
C PHE A 67 13.53 -9.02 -19.78
N GLU A 68 13.46 -10.28 -20.20
CA GLU A 68 14.29 -11.35 -19.65
C GLU A 68 15.78 -11.11 -19.90
N ILE A 69 16.14 -10.63 -21.10
CA ILE A 69 17.51 -10.25 -21.45
C ILE A 69 17.96 -9.08 -20.59
N ALA A 70 17.12 -8.04 -20.42
CA ALA A 70 17.43 -6.87 -19.59
C ALA A 70 17.74 -7.27 -18.14
N TYR A 71 16.91 -8.15 -17.58
CA TYR A 71 17.11 -8.66 -16.22
C TYR A 71 18.38 -9.49 -16.10
N THR A 72 18.64 -10.40 -17.04
CA THR A 72 19.85 -11.24 -17.04
C THR A 72 21.11 -10.38 -17.16
N PHE A 73 21.08 -9.34 -18.00
CA PHE A 73 22.15 -8.36 -18.12
C PHE A 73 22.42 -7.63 -16.79
N ALA A 74 21.36 -7.24 -16.09
CA ALA A 74 21.46 -6.57 -14.79
C ALA A 74 22.05 -7.50 -13.70
N ALA A 75 21.55 -8.74 -13.62
CA ALA A 75 22.03 -9.75 -12.68
C ALA A 75 23.51 -10.12 -12.93
N ALA A 76 23.93 -10.22 -14.20
CA ALA A 76 25.30 -10.53 -14.57
C ALA A 76 26.32 -9.42 -14.20
N ARG A 77 25.83 -8.18 -13.99
CA ARG A 77 26.65 -7.01 -13.62
C ARG A 77 26.74 -6.76 -12.11
N VAL A 78 26.16 -7.64 -11.29
CA VAL A 78 26.33 -7.56 -9.85
C VAL A 78 27.79 -7.78 -9.49
N SER A 79 28.37 -6.84 -8.75
CA SER A 79 29.76 -6.89 -8.31
C SER A 79 29.85 -6.46 -6.84
N GLY A 80 30.59 -7.23 -6.04
CA GLY A 80 30.69 -7.00 -4.60
C GLY A 80 29.36 -7.07 -3.85
N GLY A 81 28.39 -7.85 -4.36
CA GLY A 81 27.03 -7.94 -3.79
C GLY A 81 26.14 -6.72 -4.09
N VAL A 82 26.54 -5.86 -5.02
CA VAL A 82 25.79 -4.65 -5.39
C VAL A 82 25.45 -4.67 -6.87
N GLY A 83 24.16 -4.54 -7.19
CA GLY A 83 23.70 -4.26 -8.55
C GLY A 83 23.74 -2.76 -8.83
N ARG A 84 24.12 -2.41 -10.05
CA ARG A 84 24.34 -1.03 -10.49
C ARG A 84 23.59 -0.66 -11.76
N VAL A 85 22.73 -1.57 -12.22
CA VAL A 85 22.02 -1.43 -13.49
C VAL A 85 20.64 -0.83 -13.25
N VAL A 86 20.33 0.17 -14.05
CA VAL A 86 18.99 0.71 -14.25
C VAL A 86 18.44 0.11 -15.54
N VAL A 87 17.33 -0.61 -15.43
CA VAL A 87 16.56 -1.06 -16.60
C VAL A 87 15.61 0.07 -16.97
N GLU A 88 15.90 0.75 -18.07
CA GLU A 88 15.07 1.81 -18.63
C GLU A 88 14.00 1.22 -19.55
N ILE A 89 12.76 1.66 -19.33
CA ILE A 89 11.59 1.23 -20.11
C ILE A 89 10.97 2.49 -20.72
N PRO A 90 11.07 2.68 -22.05
CA PRO A 90 10.58 3.90 -22.68
C PRO A 90 9.05 3.99 -22.64
N ALA A 91 8.50 5.08 -23.16
CA ALA A 91 7.06 5.20 -23.32
C ALA A 91 6.56 4.14 -24.32
N GLY A 92 5.44 3.49 -24.01
CA GLY A 92 4.89 2.38 -24.77
C GLY A 92 3.99 1.49 -23.93
N GLU A 93 3.27 0.59 -24.59
CA GLU A 93 2.53 -0.50 -23.95
C GLU A 93 3.25 -1.81 -24.28
N PHE A 94 3.81 -2.50 -23.28
CA PHE A 94 4.63 -3.69 -23.49
C PHE A 94 3.87 -4.94 -23.07
N LEU A 95 3.64 -5.87 -24.01
CA LEU A 95 2.95 -7.12 -23.71
C LEU A 95 3.94 -8.15 -23.18
N ILE A 96 3.69 -8.67 -21.99
CA ILE A 96 4.51 -9.70 -21.34
C ILE A 96 3.65 -10.93 -21.08
N THR A 97 4.01 -12.07 -21.68
CA THR A 97 3.21 -13.30 -21.67
C THR A 97 3.79 -14.41 -20.81
N ARG A 98 5.06 -14.31 -20.38
CA ARG A 98 5.68 -15.34 -19.52
C ARG A 98 5.87 -14.83 -18.08
N PRO A 99 5.57 -15.66 -17.06
CA PRO A 99 5.86 -15.33 -15.67
C PRO A 99 7.34 -15.04 -15.43
N HIS A 100 7.62 -14.16 -14.46
CA HIS A 100 8.94 -13.77 -13.97
C HIS A 100 9.83 -13.03 -14.99
N ALA A 101 9.27 -12.64 -16.14
CA ALA A 101 10.04 -12.01 -17.20
C ALA A 101 10.62 -10.64 -16.83
N LEU A 102 9.94 -9.88 -15.95
CA LEU A 102 10.44 -8.59 -15.49
C LEU A 102 11.54 -8.75 -14.42
N LEU A 103 11.34 -9.69 -13.49
CA LEU A 103 12.31 -10.00 -12.43
C LEU A 103 12.21 -11.48 -12.07
N ASN A 104 13.32 -12.20 -12.24
CA ASN A 104 13.47 -13.60 -11.84
C ASN A 104 14.60 -13.73 -10.81
N GLY A 105 14.32 -13.34 -9.58
CA GLY A 105 15.22 -13.27 -8.42
C GLY A 105 15.66 -14.62 -7.87
N VAL A 106 16.02 -15.55 -8.75
CA VAL A 106 16.91 -16.70 -8.48
C VAL A 106 18.35 -16.42 -8.96
N ALA A 107 18.54 -15.29 -9.64
CA ALA A 107 19.82 -14.76 -10.08
C ALA A 107 19.99 -13.33 -9.52
N PRO A 108 21.23 -12.84 -9.30
CA PRO A 108 22.50 -13.58 -9.31
C PRO A 108 22.53 -14.73 -8.29
N PRO A 109 23.49 -15.67 -8.37
CA PRO A 109 23.56 -16.84 -7.49
C PRO A 109 23.89 -16.50 -6.02
N ARG A 110 24.16 -15.24 -5.71
CA ARG A 110 24.39 -14.74 -4.36
C ARG A 110 23.51 -13.52 -4.14
N PRO A 111 23.06 -13.25 -2.91
CA PRO A 111 22.27 -12.06 -2.62
C PRO A 111 22.93 -10.78 -3.11
N ALA A 112 22.10 -9.86 -3.58
CA ALA A 112 22.53 -8.60 -4.16
C ALA A 112 21.65 -7.45 -3.68
N SER A 113 22.24 -6.26 -3.59
CA SER A 113 21.52 -5.04 -3.24
C SER A 113 21.55 -4.06 -4.41
N GLY A 114 20.39 -3.50 -4.76
CA GLY A 114 20.27 -2.46 -5.77
C GLY A 114 19.95 -2.99 -7.16
N LEU A 115 18.72 -2.83 -7.59
CA LEU A 115 18.27 -2.98 -8.98
C LEU A 115 17.09 -2.05 -9.18
N ARG A 116 17.10 -1.29 -10.28
CA ARG A 116 16.10 -0.26 -10.55
C ARG A 116 15.45 -0.46 -11.91
N PHE A 117 14.13 -0.37 -11.96
CA PHE A 117 13.34 -0.30 -13.17
C PHE A 117 12.71 1.09 -13.27
N SER A 118 12.94 1.79 -14.38
CA SER A 118 12.51 3.18 -14.56
C SER A 118 11.70 3.34 -15.83
N GLY A 119 10.45 3.77 -15.70
CA GLY A 119 9.57 4.09 -16.82
C GLY A 119 9.59 5.58 -17.19
N ALA A 120 8.96 5.91 -18.31
CA ALA A 120 8.81 7.29 -18.78
C ALA A 120 7.78 8.10 -17.97
N GLY A 121 6.88 7.46 -17.23
CA GLY A 121 5.79 8.11 -16.50
C GLY A 121 4.62 7.16 -16.28
N ARG A 122 3.82 7.42 -15.23
CA ARG A 122 2.55 6.71 -15.00
C ARG A 122 1.66 6.83 -16.24
N ARG A 123 1.25 5.69 -16.81
CA ARG A 123 0.49 5.57 -18.08
C ARG A 123 1.23 5.98 -19.35
N MET A 124 2.48 6.44 -19.26
CA MET A 124 3.35 6.61 -20.44
C MET A 124 4.06 5.30 -20.75
N THR A 125 4.53 4.61 -19.71
CA THR A 125 5.03 3.24 -19.78
C THR A 125 4.00 2.32 -19.13
N SER A 126 3.51 1.32 -19.86
CA SER A 126 2.57 0.32 -19.34
C SER A 126 3.07 -1.09 -19.63
N LEU A 127 3.17 -1.92 -18.60
CA LEU A 127 3.48 -3.34 -18.71
C LEU A 127 2.18 -4.15 -18.59
N VAL A 128 1.80 -4.82 -19.66
CA VAL A 128 0.58 -5.61 -19.78
C VAL A 128 0.94 -7.07 -19.57
N PHE A 129 0.68 -7.58 -18.36
CA PHE A 129 0.96 -8.98 -18.04
C PHE A 129 -0.23 -9.86 -18.45
N ARG A 130 0.00 -10.75 -19.42
CA ARG A 130 -0.99 -11.68 -19.97
C ARG A 130 -0.43 -13.11 -20.01
N PRO A 131 -0.15 -13.73 -18.85
CA PRO A 131 0.24 -15.13 -18.82
C PRO A 131 -0.87 -16.03 -19.36
N GLY A 132 -0.51 -17.23 -19.83
CA GLY A 132 -1.47 -18.22 -20.31
C GLY A 132 -2.49 -18.68 -19.26
N THR A 133 -2.13 -18.57 -17.98
CA THR A 133 -3.00 -18.84 -16.82
C THR A 133 -2.87 -17.72 -15.80
N GLY A 134 -3.94 -17.38 -15.10
CA GLY A 134 -3.90 -16.36 -14.04
C GLY A 134 -3.29 -16.89 -12.74
N PRO A 135 -3.99 -17.80 -12.02
CA PRO A 135 -3.54 -18.28 -10.72
C PRO A 135 -2.11 -18.82 -10.74
N GLY A 136 -1.31 -18.42 -9.75
CA GLY A 136 0.10 -18.84 -9.60
C GLY A 136 1.09 -18.20 -10.59
N SER A 137 0.64 -17.32 -11.48
CA SER A 137 1.52 -16.61 -12.41
C SER A 137 1.88 -15.23 -11.86
N PHE A 138 3.17 -14.96 -11.73
CA PHE A 138 3.70 -13.70 -11.21
C PHE A 138 4.55 -12.99 -12.27
N LEU A 139 4.43 -11.66 -12.39
CA LEU A 139 5.31 -10.88 -13.27
C LEU A 139 6.74 -10.79 -12.71
N CYS A 140 6.85 -10.69 -11.39
CA CYS A 140 8.10 -10.62 -10.64
C CYS A 140 8.13 -11.74 -9.59
N ARG A 141 9.30 -12.36 -9.39
CA ARG A 141 9.55 -13.29 -8.30
C ARG A 141 10.91 -13.03 -7.69
N ASN A 142 11.00 -12.80 -6.39
CA ASN A 142 12.28 -12.69 -5.69
C ASN A 142 12.40 -13.79 -4.61
N GLU A 143 13.38 -14.67 -4.77
CA GLU A 143 13.62 -15.83 -3.89
C GLU A 143 14.79 -15.53 -2.95
N ASP A 144 14.61 -14.53 -2.08
CA ASP A 144 15.61 -14.08 -1.09
C ASP A 144 16.96 -13.63 -1.71
N VAL A 145 16.92 -13.12 -2.95
CA VAL A 145 18.14 -12.68 -3.66
C VAL A 145 18.33 -11.18 -3.59
N TRP A 146 17.32 -10.40 -3.98
CA TRP A 146 17.47 -8.95 -4.12
C TRP A 146 16.97 -8.18 -2.89
N SER A 147 17.78 -7.22 -2.44
CA SER A 147 17.38 -6.12 -1.56
C SER A 147 17.46 -4.78 -2.31
N ASN A 148 16.83 -3.73 -1.78
CA ASN A 148 16.88 -2.39 -2.34
C ASN A 148 16.45 -2.34 -3.84
N LEU A 149 15.35 -3.03 -4.14
CA LEU A 149 14.69 -3.00 -5.44
C LEU A 149 13.90 -1.69 -5.61
N SER A 150 13.95 -1.07 -6.79
CA SER A 150 13.12 0.11 -7.09
C SER A 150 12.35 -0.04 -8.40
N PHE A 151 11.06 0.32 -8.37
CA PHE A 151 10.21 0.44 -9.56
C PHE A 151 9.61 1.84 -9.59
N GLU A 152 9.78 2.53 -10.71
CA GLU A 152 9.43 3.95 -10.77
C GLU A 152 8.72 4.31 -12.07
N ARG A 153 7.70 5.18 -11.96
CA ARG A 153 7.08 5.89 -13.10
C ARG A 153 6.53 4.98 -14.20
N MET A 154 5.77 3.96 -13.84
CA MET A 154 5.14 3.04 -14.80
C MET A 154 3.79 2.51 -14.33
N GLN A 155 3.02 1.96 -15.25
CA GLN A 155 1.81 1.20 -14.97
C GLN A 155 2.07 -0.30 -15.12
N PHE A 156 1.51 -1.10 -14.21
CA PHE A 156 1.37 -2.55 -14.32
C PHE A 156 -0.11 -2.89 -14.52
N ARG A 157 -0.44 -3.61 -15.59
CA ARG A 157 -1.81 -4.02 -15.91
C ARG A 157 -1.90 -5.53 -16.03
N SER A 158 -2.72 -6.16 -15.20
CA SER A 158 -3.09 -7.56 -15.40
C SER A 158 -4.13 -7.67 -16.52
N ALA A 159 -3.83 -8.44 -17.55
CA ALA A 159 -4.75 -8.81 -18.62
C ALA A 159 -5.24 -10.26 -18.53
N THR A 160 -4.75 -11.03 -17.54
CA THR A 160 -5.23 -12.38 -17.24
C THR A 160 -5.76 -12.40 -15.80
N PRO A 161 -7.09 -12.51 -15.58
CA PRO A 161 -7.69 -12.49 -14.25
C PRO A 161 -7.06 -13.51 -13.29
N GLY A 162 -6.67 -13.05 -12.10
CA GLY A 162 -6.03 -13.88 -11.08
C GLY A 162 -4.51 -14.05 -11.24
N ALA A 163 -3.90 -13.42 -12.25
CA ALA A 163 -2.44 -13.22 -12.24
C ALA A 163 -2.02 -12.32 -11.07
N SER A 164 -0.76 -12.37 -10.68
CA SER A 164 -0.19 -11.57 -9.59
C SER A 164 0.99 -10.74 -10.07
N PHE A 165 1.26 -9.61 -9.42
CA PHE A 165 2.39 -8.78 -9.81
C PHE A 165 3.71 -9.30 -9.22
N PHE A 166 3.81 -9.50 -7.91
CA PHE A 166 5.07 -9.84 -7.26
C PHE A 166 4.93 -10.95 -6.20
N ASP A 167 5.75 -11.99 -6.29
CA ASP A 167 6.01 -12.94 -5.20
C ASP A 167 7.39 -12.68 -4.56
N SER A 168 7.43 -12.36 -3.28
CA SER A 168 8.66 -12.10 -2.53
C SER A 168 8.81 -13.06 -1.36
N TYR A 169 9.81 -13.91 -1.43
CA TYR A 169 10.22 -14.78 -0.34
C TYR A 169 11.49 -14.25 0.32
N SER A 170 11.53 -14.30 1.65
CA SER A 170 12.68 -13.82 2.40
C SER A 170 12.95 -14.66 3.66
N THR A 171 14.22 -14.96 3.89
CA THR A 171 14.75 -15.53 5.14
C THR A 171 15.87 -14.68 5.73
N GLY A 172 16.01 -13.44 5.27
CA GLY A 172 17.03 -12.52 5.77
C GLY A 172 17.61 -11.54 4.76
N GLN A 173 17.25 -11.61 3.47
CA GLN A 173 17.86 -10.77 2.44
C GLN A 173 16.88 -9.81 1.78
N ALA A 174 15.69 -10.29 1.43
CA ALA A 174 14.76 -9.56 0.57
C ALA A 174 14.04 -8.41 1.31
N GLN A 175 14.65 -7.21 1.34
CA GLN A 175 14.14 -6.00 2.03
C GLN A 175 14.36 -4.70 1.23
N ASP A 176 13.91 -3.57 1.77
CA ASP A 176 14.17 -2.19 1.28
C ASP A 176 13.56 -1.86 -0.09
N TYR A 177 12.39 -2.40 -0.43
CA TYR A 177 11.80 -2.17 -1.76
C TYR A 177 11.16 -0.78 -1.86
N ARG A 178 11.25 -0.18 -3.04
CA ARG A 178 10.70 1.15 -3.33
C ARG A 178 9.82 1.11 -4.57
N PHE A 179 8.66 1.72 -4.44
CA PHE A 179 7.73 1.95 -5.53
C PHE A 179 7.37 3.43 -5.54
N SER A 180 7.70 4.14 -6.62
CA SER A 180 7.45 5.57 -6.72
C SER A 180 6.71 5.90 -8.01
N GLU A 181 5.57 6.59 -7.90
CA GLU A 181 4.74 6.97 -9.05
C GLU A 181 4.26 5.79 -9.92
N CYS A 182 4.13 4.61 -9.33
CA CYS A 182 3.61 3.41 -9.98
C CYS A 182 2.08 3.37 -9.99
N GLU A 183 1.50 2.63 -10.94
CA GLU A 183 0.05 2.36 -10.99
C GLU A 183 -0.22 0.88 -11.23
N TRP A 184 -1.11 0.26 -10.44
CA TRP A 184 -1.58 -1.11 -10.67
C TRP A 184 -3.04 -1.10 -11.13
N MET A 185 -3.34 -1.80 -12.23
CA MET A 185 -4.68 -1.90 -12.84
C MET A 185 -4.99 -3.33 -13.31
N GLY A 186 -6.25 -3.61 -13.63
CA GLY A 186 -6.72 -4.94 -14.04
C GLY A 186 -7.22 -5.78 -12.87
N GLU A 187 -7.36 -7.09 -13.06
CA GLU A 187 -7.75 -8.02 -12.00
C GLU A 187 -6.55 -8.85 -11.55
N TRP A 188 -6.14 -8.65 -10.31
CA TRP A 188 -5.02 -9.33 -9.67
C TRP A 188 -5.52 -10.35 -8.64
N GLU A 189 -4.80 -11.45 -8.44
CA GLU A 189 -4.91 -12.23 -7.20
C GLU A 189 -4.24 -11.45 -6.07
N TYR A 190 -2.94 -11.17 -6.25
CA TYR A 190 -2.14 -10.29 -5.39
C TYR A 190 -1.48 -9.17 -6.21
N GLY A 191 -1.40 -7.97 -5.65
CA GLY A 191 -0.38 -7.02 -6.11
C GLY A 191 1.00 -7.55 -5.74
N LEU A 192 1.25 -7.71 -4.45
CA LEU A 192 2.46 -8.27 -3.89
C LEU A 192 2.07 -9.26 -2.80
N VAL A 193 2.74 -10.41 -2.79
CA VAL A 193 2.63 -11.40 -1.74
C VAL A 193 4.00 -11.64 -1.10
N LEU A 194 4.03 -11.60 0.22
CA LEU A 194 5.24 -11.79 1.02
C LEU A 194 5.14 -13.11 1.78
N SER A 195 6.24 -13.86 1.77
CA SER A 195 6.37 -15.16 2.43
C SER A 195 7.77 -15.35 3.02
N GLY A 196 7.95 -16.41 3.81
CA GLY A 196 9.24 -16.81 4.37
C GLY A 196 9.25 -16.79 5.89
N THR A 197 10.38 -16.41 6.49
CA THR A 197 10.55 -16.40 7.96
C THR A 197 11.21 -15.13 8.48
N ASP A 198 11.68 -14.23 7.61
CA ASP A 198 12.35 -12.99 8.04
C ASP A 198 12.40 -11.94 6.91
N THR A 199 12.52 -10.67 7.27
CA THR A 199 13.18 -9.62 6.46
C THR A 199 12.44 -9.15 5.19
N ASN A 200 11.18 -9.49 4.96
CA ASN A 200 10.34 -8.82 3.94
C ASN A 200 9.86 -7.43 4.41
N SER A 201 10.82 -6.56 4.74
CA SER A 201 10.63 -5.31 5.47
C SER A 201 11.23 -4.10 4.74
N GLU A 202 11.07 -2.93 5.35
CA GLU A 202 11.51 -1.62 4.90
C GLU A 202 10.95 -1.24 3.53
N MET A 203 9.74 -1.69 3.21
CA MET A 203 9.13 -1.45 1.91
C MET A 203 8.38 -0.11 1.90
N ARG A 204 8.47 0.60 0.78
CA ARG A 204 7.87 1.93 0.62
C ARG A 204 7.14 2.12 -0.70
N TRP A 205 5.98 2.75 -0.62
CA TRP A 205 5.19 3.24 -1.73
C TRP A 205 4.98 4.75 -1.62
N GLU A 206 5.33 5.50 -2.66
CA GLU A 206 5.23 6.97 -2.70
C GLU A 206 4.49 7.41 -3.97
N ALA A 207 3.46 8.26 -3.82
CA ALA A 207 2.70 8.85 -4.93
C ALA A 207 2.13 7.81 -5.93
N CYS A 208 1.89 6.58 -5.46
CA CYS A 208 1.42 5.48 -6.29
C CYS A 208 -0.11 5.42 -6.35
N ARG A 209 -0.64 4.74 -7.36
CA ARG A 209 -2.06 4.41 -7.49
C ARG A 209 -2.30 2.90 -7.46
N VAL A 210 -3.22 2.46 -6.62
CA VAL A 210 -3.71 1.08 -6.60
C VAL A 210 -5.15 1.10 -7.11
N GLY A 211 -5.41 0.42 -8.23
CA GLY A 211 -6.74 0.32 -8.81
C GLY A 211 -7.05 -1.05 -9.39
N GLY A 212 -8.18 -1.17 -10.09
CA GLY A 212 -8.62 -2.45 -10.63
C GLY A 212 -9.37 -3.30 -9.61
N ARG A 213 -9.03 -4.58 -9.48
CA ARG A 213 -9.73 -5.59 -8.65
C ARG A 213 -8.72 -6.54 -8.02
N TYR A 214 -8.98 -6.97 -6.78
CA TYR A 214 -8.09 -7.88 -6.05
C TYR A 214 -8.85 -9.06 -5.45
N ARG A 215 -8.53 -10.28 -5.89
CA ARG A 215 -9.12 -11.52 -5.32
C ARG A 215 -8.71 -11.72 -3.88
N ARG A 216 -7.49 -11.33 -3.52
CA ARG A 216 -6.99 -11.34 -2.15
C ARG A 216 -6.77 -9.91 -1.68
N ALA A 217 -5.56 -9.40 -1.88
CA ALA A 217 -5.15 -8.06 -1.46
C ALA A 217 -4.15 -7.43 -2.45
N PHE A 218 -4.01 -6.11 -2.40
CA PHE A 218 -2.88 -5.46 -3.06
C PHE A 218 -1.56 -5.86 -2.42
N LEU A 219 -1.43 -5.78 -1.09
CA LEU A 219 -0.29 -6.32 -0.36
C LEU A 219 -0.78 -7.35 0.65
N TYR A 220 -0.29 -8.58 0.52
CA TYR A 220 -0.53 -9.68 1.45
C TYR A 220 0.79 -10.10 2.10
N SER A 221 0.92 -9.96 3.41
CA SER A 221 2.12 -10.39 4.14
C SER A 221 1.76 -11.48 5.14
N GLY A 222 2.27 -12.70 4.93
CA GLY A 222 1.83 -13.86 5.71
C GLY A 222 1.52 -15.10 4.86
N LEU A 223 2.00 -15.20 3.61
CA LEU A 223 1.68 -16.36 2.78
C LEU A 223 2.54 -17.54 3.23
N THR A 224 1.91 -18.55 3.83
CA THR A 224 2.57 -19.80 4.17
C THR A 224 2.90 -20.58 2.91
N ARG A 225 4.18 -20.90 2.69
CA ARG A 225 4.63 -21.76 1.58
C ARG A 225 4.73 -23.23 2.03
N ASP A 226 4.74 -24.13 1.05
CA ASP A 226 4.93 -25.55 1.30
C ASP A 226 6.23 -25.80 2.09
N GLY A 227 6.12 -26.52 3.21
CA GLY A 227 7.23 -26.82 4.11
C GLY A 227 7.42 -25.83 5.27
N GLN A 228 6.71 -24.71 5.30
CA GLN A 228 6.66 -23.84 6.48
C GLN A 228 5.77 -24.48 7.55
N GLN A 229 6.37 -24.86 8.69
CA GLN A 229 5.67 -25.59 9.75
C GLN A 229 4.76 -24.68 10.59
N GLU A 230 5.19 -23.45 10.85
CA GLU A 230 4.46 -22.48 11.65
C GLU A 230 4.19 -21.21 10.81
N PRO A 231 2.93 -20.98 10.41
CA PRO A 231 2.54 -19.81 9.60
C PRO A 231 2.93 -18.45 10.20
N ASN A 232 3.03 -18.37 11.53
CA ASN A 232 3.31 -17.15 12.27
C ASN A 232 4.78 -16.75 12.32
N ASP A 233 5.70 -17.53 11.76
CA ASP A 233 7.13 -17.15 11.70
C ASP A 233 7.40 -15.91 10.84
N GLN A 234 6.39 -15.38 10.15
CA GLN A 234 6.49 -14.20 9.28
C GLN A 234 6.36 -12.86 10.00
N ASP A 235 6.16 -12.83 11.32
CA ASP A 235 5.81 -11.61 12.04
C ASP A 235 7.00 -10.76 12.54
N GLN A 236 8.22 -11.11 12.16
CA GLN A 236 9.45 -10.50 12.67
C GLN A 236 9.97 -9.35 11.78
N PHE A 237 10.38 -8.25 12.43
CA PHE A 237 11.09 -7.10 11.84
C PHE A 237 10.41 -6.35 10.70
N LEU A 238 9.08 -6.40 10.54
CA LEU A 238 8.41 -5.84 9.37
C LEU A 238 8.04 -4.34 9.48
N ASN A 239 8.44 -3.53 8.49
CA ASN A 239 8.12 -2.10 8.35
C ASN A 239 7.64 -1.73 6.95
N TYR A 240 6.49 -1.07 6.85
CA TYR A 240 5.86 -0.68 5.58
C TYR A 240 5.37 0.78 5.63
N TRP A 241 5.70 1.55 4.59
CA TRP A 241 5.31 2.96 4.49
C TRP A 241 4.58 3.25 3.18
N PHE A 242 3.39 3.83 3.30
CA PHE A 242 2.55 4.25 2.18
C PHE A 242 2.30 5.75 2.30
N THR A 243 2.79 6.53 1.33
CA THR A 243 2.71 8.00 1.36
C THR A 243 2.06 8.53 0.09
N ASP A 244 1.09 9.42 0.24
CA ASP A 244 0.39 10.08 -0.87
C ASP A 244 -0.23 9.10 -1.88
N MET A 245 -0.80 8.02 -1.36
CA MET A 245 -1.39 6.96 -2.16
C MET A 245 -2.76 7.36 -2.71
N LYS A 246 -3.03 6.98 -3.97
CA LYS A 246 -4.40 6.93 -4.49
C LYS A 246 -4.88 5.48 -4.54
N VAL A 247 -5.70 5.08 -3.58
CA VAL A 247 -6.26 3.72 -3.49
C VAL A 247 -7.69 3.77 -4.02
N GLU A 248 -7.92 3.37 -5.26
CA GLU A 248 -9.22 3.43 -5.94
C GLU A 248 -9.44 2.18 -6.78
N TYR A 249 -10.03 1.14 -6.16
CA TYR A 249 -10.32 -0.15 -6.80
C TYR A 249 -11.81 -0.50 -6.69
N GLU A 250 -12.25 -1.49 -7.46
CA GLU A 250 -13.65 -1.92 -7.51
C GLU A 250 -14.00 -2.82 -6.33
N TRP A 251 -13.19 -3.84 -6.06
CA TRP A 251 -13.36 -4.74 -4.93
C TRP A 251 -12.05 -5.44 -4.60
N GLY A 252 -11.94 -5.97 -3.38
CA GLY A 252 -10.75 -6.62 -2.87
C GLY A 252 -10.26 -6.04 -1.55
N ASN A 253 -9.04 -6.37 -1.15
CA ASN A 253 -8.41 -5.75 0.01
C ASN A 253 -7.20 -4.90 -0.43
N PHE A 254 -6.88 -3.84 0.31
CA PHE A 254 -5.64 -3.10 0.08
C PHE A 254 -4.47 -3.76 0.82
N LEU A 255 -4.51 -3.78 2.15
CA LEU A 255 -3.48 -4.41 2.99
C LEU A 255 -4.06 -5.59 3.76
N GLU A 256 -3.39 -6.75 3.70
CA GLU A 256 -3.74 -7.94 4.47
C GLU A 256 -2.53 -8.51 5.22
N PHE A 257 -2.60 -8.49 6.55
CA PHE A 257 -1.49 -8.85 7.44
C PHE A 257 -1.97 -9.79 8.56
N PRO A 258 -2.08 -11.11 8.30
CA PRO A 258 -2.54 -12.08 9.30
C PRO A 258 -1.66 -12.16 10.54
N TYR A 259 -0.34 -12.03 10.40
CA TYR A 259 0.60 -12.33 11.50
C TYR A 259 1.24 -11.10 12.13
N GLY A 260 0.94 -9.88 11.68
CA GLY A 260 1.49 -8.66 12.27
C GLY A 260 2.22 -7.80 11.24
N GLY A 261 2.70 -6.63 11.68
CA GLY A 261 3.50 -5.70 10.92
C GLY A 261 3.57 -4.31 11.58
N SER A 262 4.54 -3.50 11.17
CA SER A 262 4.62 -2.06 11.44
C SER A 262 4.19 -1.30 10.17
N ILE A 263 2.93 -0.93 10.09
CA ILE A 263 2.35 -0.28 8.91
C ILE A 263 2.08 1.19 9.22
N ALA A 264 2.55 2.08 8.33
CA ALA A 264 2.19 3.49 8.34
C ALA A 264 1.64 3.92 6.96
N CYS A 265 0.41 4.41 6.95
CA CYS A 265 -0.23 5.02 5.79
C CYS A 265 -0.45 6.51 6.06
N ARG A 266 0.05 7.39 5.20
CA ARG A 266 -0.07 8.84 5.35
C ARG A 266 -0.53 9.50 4.07
N GLY A 267 -1.55 10.33 4.16
CA GLY A 267 -2.08 11.07 3.03
C GLY A 267 -2.84 10.19 2.05
N GLY A 268 -3.58 10.85 1.15
CA GLY A 268 -4.18 10.22 -0.01
C GLY A 268 -5.70 10.05 0.04
N SER A 269 -6.22 9.31 -0.94
CA SER A 269 -7.66 9.09 -1.12
C SER A 269 -7.94 7.60 -1.35
N TYR A 270 -8.83 7.06 -0.53
CA TYR A 270 -9.09 5.63 -0.39
C TYR A 270 -10.57 5.35 -0.68
N ILE A 271 -10.84 4.69 -1.81
CA ILE A 271 -12.18 4.48 -2.35
C ILE A 271 -12.31 3.04 -2.83
N ILE A 272 -13.31 2.31 -2.32
CA ILE A 272 -13.77 1.05 -2.90
C ILE A 272 -15.08 1.34 -3.64
N THR A 273 -15.08 1.12 -4.95
CA THR A 273 -16.18 1.59 -5.82
C THR A 273 -17.29 0.57 -6.02
N GLY A 274 -17.04 -0.71 -5.72
CA GLY A 274 -17.97 -1.82 -5.92
C GLY A 274 -17.98 -2.81 -4.76
N ARG A 275 -18.30 -4.07 -5.09
CA ARG A 275 -18.44 -5.20 -4.17
C ARG A 275 -17.81 -6.44 -4.81
N ARG A 276 -17.31 -7.38 -4.01
CA ARG A 276 -16.84 -8.67 -4.53
C ARG A 276 -17.98 -9.38 -5.29
N PRO A 277 -17.73 -9.88 -6.51
CA PRO A 277 -18.79 -10.48 -7.33
C PRO A 277 -19.25 -11.85 -6.81
N GLN A 278 -18.40 -12.56 -6.06
CA GLN A 278 -18.75 -13.80 -5.37
C GLN A 278 -18.50 -13.69 -3.88
N SER A 279 -19.39 -14.29 -3.09
CA SER A 279 -19.16 -14.50 -1.67
C SER A 279 -18.17 -15.65 -1.47
N THR A 280 -17.04 -15.43 -0.83
CA THR A 280 -16.10 -16.50 -0.46
C THR A 280 -16.15 -16.80 1.04
N PRO A 281 -15.72 -17.98 1.51
CA PRO A 281 -15.62 -18.27 2.93
C PRO A 281 -14.75 -17.26 3.71
N GLU A 282 -13.68 -16.77 3.08
CA GLU A 282 -12.67 -15.93 3.72
C GLU A 282 -13.08 -14.45 3.83
N TYR A 283 -13.84 -13.96 2.85
CA TYR A 283 -14.15 -12.52 2.72
C TYR A 283 -15.65 -12.21 2.68
N GLY A 284 -16.50 -13.22 2.49
CA GLY A 284 -17.87 -12.99 2.07
C GLY A 284 -17.88 -12.10 0.82
N THR A 285 -18.72 -11.07 0.83
CA THR A 285 -18.76 -10.01 -0.19
C THR A 285 -17.96 -8.75 0.20
N THR A 286 -17.32 -8.76 1.37
CA THR A 286 -16.67 -7.60 1.98
C THR A 286 -15.36 -7.24 1.27
N SER A 287 -15.10 -5.95 1.10
CA SER A 287 -13.83 -5.39 0.65
C SER A 287 -13.26 -4.46 1.73
N THR A 288 -11.97 -4.55 2.00
CA THR A 288 -11.37 -3.91 3.18
C THR A 288 -10.08 -3.14 2.85
N PHE A 289 -9.92 -1.91 3.33
CA PHE A 289 -8.62 -1.23 3.19
C PHE A 289 -7.54 -1.90 4.05
N PHE A 290 -7.82 -2.19 5.31
CA PHE A 290 -6.87 -2.81 6.23
C PHE A 290 -7.46 -4.07 6.89
N ARG A 291 -6.99 -5.26 6.51
CA ARG A 291 -7.48 -6.54 7.02
C ARG A 291 -6.39 -7.26 7.81
N PHE A 292 -6.59 -7.46 9.11
CA PHE A 292 -5.60 -8.09 10.00
C PHE A 292 -6.21 -9.31 10.70
N PRO A 293 -6.34 -10.46 10.01
CA PRO A 293 -7.26 -11.53 10.41
C PRO A 293 -6.72 -12.56 11.43
N GLY A 294 -5.42 -12.54 11.75
CA GLY A 294 -4.85 -13.48 12.72
C GLY A 294 -4.83 -12.92 14.13
N ALA A 295 -5.17 -13.77 15.11
CA ALA A 295 -5.04 -13.46 16.54
C ALA A 295 -3.75 -14.02 17.15
N ARG A 296 -3.14 -15.06 16.54
CA ARG A 296 -1.93 -15.70 17.05
C ARG A 296 -0.70 -14.98 16.50
N HIS A 297 0.12 -14.48 17.40
CA HIS A 297 1.36 -13.76 17.12
C HIS A 297 2.45 -14.23 18.08
N HIS A 298 3.71 -14.09 17.68
CA HIS A 298 4.86 -14.34 18.57
C HIS A 298 5.18 -13.13 19.47
N ASP A 299 4.15 -12.37 19.89
CA ASP A 299 4.27 -11.08 20.60
C ASP A 299 5.20 -10.08 19.86
N SER A 300 5.13 -10.10 18.53
CA SER A 300 5.94 -9.34 17.59
C SER A 300 5.38 -7.93 17.32
N VAL A 301 5.73 -7.33 16.17
CA VAL A 301 5.36 -5.96 15.83
C VAL A 301 3.91 -5.91 15.35
N GLN A 302 2.99 -5.51 16.22
CA GLN A 302 1.60 -5.22 15.88
C GLN A 302 1.37 -3.71 15.98
N ARG A 303 1.68 -2.98 14.90
CA ARG A 303 1.53 -1.51 14.86
C ARG A 303 0.91 -1.08 13.55
N PHE A 304 -0.23 -0.41 13.64
CA PHE A 304 -0.87 0.24 12.50
C PHE A 304 -1.06 1.73 12.77
N HIS A 305 -0.72 2.56 11.80
CA HIS A 305 -0.98 3.99 11.81
C HIS A 305 -1.53 4.47 10.47
N ALA A 306 -2.71 5.08 10.48
CA ALA A 306 -3.29 5.82 9.35
C ALA A 306 -3.40 7.30 9.72
N GLN A 307 -2.95 8.18 8.82
CA GLN A 307 -2.96 9.62 9.06
C GLN A 307 -3.36 10.40 7.81
N ASP A 308 -4.23 11.40 7.96
CA ASP A 308 -4.59 12.34 6.89
C ASP A 308 -5.15 11.62 5.65
N ILE A 309 -6.01 10.62 5.89
CA ILE A 309 -6.63 9.81 4.83
C ILE A 309 -8.12 10.10 4.77
N ARG A 310 -8.59 10.39 3.56
CA ARG A 310 -10.03 10.34 3.25
C ARG A 310 -10.43 8.96 2.73
N PHE A 311 -11.37 8.32 3.42
CA PHE A 311 -12.02 7.08 3.02
C PHE A 311 -13.42 7.35 2.44
N GLU A 312 -13.87 6.49 1.53
CA GLU A 312 -15.27 6.49 1.07
C GLU A 312 -15.95 5.15 1.35
N VAL A 313 -16.77 5.12 2.40
CA VAL A 313 -17.61 3.97 2.76
C VAL A 313 -18.86 3.97 1.87
N ARG A 314 -18.77 3.34 0.70
CA ARG A 314 -19.80 3.44 -0.36
C ARG A 314 -21.01 2.52 -0.19
N ASN A 315 -20.90 1.50 0.65
CA ASN A 315 -21.96 0.54 0.95
C ASN A 315 -21.58 -0.26 2.22
N PRO A 316 -22.49 -1.06 2.81
CA PRO A 316 -22.23 -1.84 4.03
C PRO A 316 -21.10 -2.88 3.94
N ASP A 317 -20.65 -3.24 2.74
CA ASP A 317 -19.57 -4.22 2.51
C ASP A 317 -18.20 -3.57 2.34
N VAL A 318 -18.12 -2.24 2.42
CA VAL A 318 -16.85 -1.52 2.45
C VAL A 318 -16.44 -1.32 3.90
N VAL A 319 -15.27 -1.83 4.24
CA VAL A 319 -14.71 -1.76 5.59
C VAL A 319 -13.39 -1.00 5.53
N VAL A 320 -13.21 -0.05 6.42
CA VAL A 320 -11.93 0.64 6.61
C VAL A 320 -10.93 -0.31 7.23
N ILE A 321 -11.28 -0.92 8.35
CA ILE A 321 -10.41 -1.87 9.06
C ILE A 321 -11.21 -3.02 9.68
N ASP A 322 -10.69 -4.24 9.53
CA ASP A 322 -11.13 -5.45 10.25
C ASP A 322 -9.90 -6.07 10.90
N CYS A 323 -9.76 -5.87 12.21
CA CYS A 323 -8.54 -6.19 12.95
C CYS A 323 -8.81 -7.18 14.09
N VAL A 324 -8.09 -8.31 14.04
CA VAL A 324 -8.19 -9.43 14.98
C VAL A 324 -6.91 -9.57 15.83
N TRP A 325 -5.96 -8.64 15.68
CA TRP A 325 -4.76 -8.59 16.51
C TRP A 325 -5.13 -8.50 17.99
N ASN A 326 -4.56 -9.38 18.81
CA ASN A 326 -4.84 -9.44 20.25
C ASN A 326 -3.91 -8.55 21.12
N GLY A 327 -3.14 -7.66 20.48
CA GLY A 327 -2.09 -6.86 21.11
C GLY A 327 -1.66 -5.69 20.23
N GLY A 328 -0.66 -4.93 20.70
CA GLY A 328 -0.10 -3.82 19.94
C GLY A 328 -0.98 -2.58 19.87
N THR A 329 -0.86 -1.83 18.76
CA THR A 329 -1.51 -0.52 18.59
C THR A 329 -2.14 -0.34 17.21
N VAL A 330 -3.30 0.31 17.18
CA VAL A 330 -4.00 0.77 15.97
C VAL A 330 -4.32 2.25 16.16
N HIS A 331 -3.79 3.12 15.31
CA HIS A 331 -3.98 4.56 15.43
C HIS A 331 -4.50 5.17 14.12
N PHE A 332 -5.56 5.95 14.22
CA PHE A 332 -6.07 6.83 13.16
C PHE A 332 -5.94 8.28 13.64
N SER A 333 -5.30 9.14 12.85
CA SER A 333 -5.15 10.58 13.12
C SER A 333 -5.64 11.38 11.93
N ASP A 334 -6.50 12.38 12.16
CA ASP A 334 -6.99 13.30 11.12
C ASP A 334 -7.58 12.58 9.90
N CYS A 335 -8.25 11.44 10.12
CA CYS A 335 -8.89 10.67 9.05
C CYS A 335 -10.36 11.07 8.89
N ASP A 336 -10.89 10.93 7.67
CA ASP A 336 -12.29 11.26 7.35
C ASP A 336 -12.93 10.13 6.52
N ASP A 337 -13.94 9.46 7.05
CA ASP A 337 -14.74 8.48 6.30
C ASP A 337 -16.20 8.93 6.04
N THR A 338 -16.47 10.22 6.26
CA THR A 338 -17.83 10.80 6.23
C THR A 338 -18.28 11.26 4.85
N GLY A 339 -17.48 11.05 3.80
CA GLY A 339 -17.77 11.51 2.44
C GLY A 339 -19.12 11.05 1.87
N LEU A 340 -19.70 9.97 2.43
CA LEU A 340 -21.04 9.46 2.09
C LEU A 340 -21.99 9.35 3.29
N ALA A 341 -21.74 10.10 4.37
CA ALA A 341 -22.58 10.09 5.57
C ALA A 341 -24.03 10.54 5.33
N PHE A 342 -24.30 11.24 4.21
CA PHE A 342 -25.64 11.69 3.82
C PHE A 342 -26.51 10.59 3.18
N LYS A 343 -25.97 9.40 2.94
CA LYS A 343 -26.72 8.28 2.35
C LYS A 343 -27.52 7.52 3.41
N ASP A 344 -28.69 7.01 3.06
CA ASP A 344 -29.59 6.34 4.01
C ASP A 344 -28.96 5.10 4.69
N PHE A 345 -28.03 4.41 4.03
CA PHE A 345 -27.32 3.27 4.61
C PHE A 345 -26.25 3.66 5.64
N SER A 346 -25.86 4.94 5.70
CA SER A 346 -24.67 5.40 6.44
C SER A 346 -24.77 5.16 7.95
N ALA A 347 -25.98 5.18 8.52
CA ALA A 347 -26.19 4.89 9.93
C ALA A 347 -25.93 3.41 10.26
N GLU A 348 -26.08 2.51 9.29
CA GLU A 348 -26.01 1.06 9.51
C GLU A 348 -24.65 0.44 9.19
N VAL A 349 -23.75 1.18 8.52
CA VAL A 349 -22.42 0.64 8.21
C VAL A 349 -21.59 0.39 9.45
N ARG A 350 -20.65 -0.56 9.30
CA ARG A 350 -19.66 -0.93 10.31
C ARG A 350 -18.27 -0.86 9.68
N PRO A 351 -17.72 0.35 9.47
CA PRO A 351 -16.48 0.51 8.71
C PRO A 351 -15.24 0.12 9.52
N HIS A 352 -15.32 0.13 10.85
CA HIS A 352 -14.21 -0.23 11.72
C HIS A 352 -14.64 -1.36 12.63
N ARG A 353 -13.89 -2.46 12.61
CA ARG A 353 -14.22 -3.71 13.29
C ARG A 353 -12.98 -4.23 14.01
N TYR A 354 -13.14 -4.59 15.27
CA TYR A 354 -12.05 -5.00 16.14
C TYR A 354 -12.43 -6.19 16.99
N ASP A 355 -11.55 -7.19 17.06
CA ASP A 355 -11.55 -8.12 18.18
C ASP A 355 -10.75 -7.50 19.33
N VAL A 356 -11.25 -7.64 20.56
CA VAL A 356 -10.60 -7.04 21.73
C VAL A 356 -10.51 -8.06 22.86
N GLY A 357 -9.33 -8.13 23.48
CA GLY A 357 -9.09 -8.95 24.66
C GLY A 357 -8.31 -8.19 25.73
N PRO A 358 -7.95 -8.84 26.85
CA PRO A 358 -7.26 -8.19 27.97
C PRO A 358 -5.93 -7.50 27.59
N ARG A 359 -5.29 -7.91 26.48
CA ARG A 359 -4.00 -7.39 26.02
C ARG A 359 -4.08 -6.35 24.89
N GLY A 360 -5.24 -6.12 24.29
CA GLY A 360 -5.33 -5.23 23.13
C GLY A 360 -6.07 -5.82 21.93
N PRO A 361 -6.06 -5.08 20.80
CA PRO A 361 -5.13 -3.99 20.48
C PRO A 361 -5.51 -2.68 21.20
N LEU A 362 -4.52 -1.80 21.42
CA LEU A 362 -4.78 -0.43 21.89
C LEU A 362 -5.20 0.43 20.70
N ILE A 363 -6.44 0.89 20.70
CA ILE A 363 -7.07 1.58 19.57
C ILE A 363 -7.21 3.07 19.90
N ARG A 364 -6.72 3.94 19.02
CA ARG A 364 -6.86 5.38 19.16
C ARG A 364 -7.37 6.01 17.87
N TYR A 365 -8.33 6.91 18.04
CA TYR A 365 -8.77 7.86 17.02
C TYR A 365 -8.51 9.27 17.55
N ASP A 366 -7.80 10.07 16.78
CA ASP A 366 -7.42 11.43 17.12
C ASP A 366 -7.90 12.38 16.01
N SER A 367 -8.74 13.34 16.37
CA SER A 367 -9.21 14.41 15.47
C SER A 367 -9.84 13.89 14.15
N CYS A 368 -10.50 12.73 14.22
CA CYS A 368 -11.12 12.08 13.05
C CYS A 368 -12.58 12.50 12.84
N GLN A 369 -13.06 12.38 11.60
CA GLN A 369 -14.48 12.45 11.25
C GLN A 369 -14.96 11.06 10.85
N LEU A 370 -15.95 10.53 11.57
CA LEU A 370 -16.29 9.11 11.52
C LEU A 370 -17.79 8.87 11.27
N VAL A 371 -18.13 7.84 10.48
CA VAL A 371 -19.50 7.47 10.06
C VAL A 371 -19.91 6.09 10.57
N GLY A 372 -21.23 5.90 10.74
CA GLY A 372 -21.81 4.61 11.09
C GLY A 372 -21.48 4.21 12.53
N ARG A 373 -21.28 2.91 12.77
CA ARG A 373 -20.89 2.41 14.10
C ARG A 373 -19.59 1.64 14.03
N HIS A 374 -18.80 1.73 15.09
CA HIS A 374 -17.57 0.97 15.25
C HIS A 374 -17.86 -0.28 16.06
N GLU A 375 -17.54 -1.44 15.49
CA GLU A 375 -17.83 -2.76 16.06
C GLU A 375 -16.65 -3.27 16.88
N TYR A 376 -16.95 -3.72 18.10
CA TYR A 376 -16.01 -4.37 19.01
C TYR A 376 -16.50 -5.77 19.37
N ARG A 377 -15.66 -6.77 19.15
CA ARG A 377 -15.92 -8.18 19.41
C ARG A 377 -15.06 -8.61 20.61
N PRO A 378 -15.58 -8.49 21.84
CA PRO A 378 -14.83 -8.91 23.01
C PRO A 378 -14.63 -10.43 22.98
N ALA A 379 -13.40 -10.87 23.25
CA ALA A 379 -13.16 -12.28 23.57
C ALA A 379 -14.06 -12.68 24.74
N SER A 380 -14.59 -13.90 24.72
CA SER A 380 -15.45 -14.45 25.78
C SER A 380 -14.66 -14.60 27.09
N ALA A 381 -14.46 -13.51 27.80
CA ALA A 381 -13.78 -13.43 29.09
C ALA A 381 -14.79 -12.96 30.16
N PRO A 382 -14.80 -13.58 31.34
CA PRO A 382 -15.69 -13.20 32.45
C PRO A 382 -15.28 -11.92 33.19
N ASP A 383 -14.13 -11.33 32.87
CA ASP A 383 -13.59 -10.14 33.55
C ASP A 383 -13.84 -8.85 32.76
N PRO A 384 -14.04 -7.70 33.44
CA PRO A 384 -14.16 -6.42 32.77
C PRO A 384 -12.85 -6.06 32.06
N LEU A 385 -12.94 -5.78 30.76
CA LEU A 385 -11.79 -5.31 29.98
C LEU A 385 -11.35 -3.90 30.44
N PRO A 386 -10.04 -3.59 30.43
CA PRO A 386 -9.56 -2.23 30.63
C PRO A 386 -10.01 -1.32 29.48
N VAL A 387 -9.78 0.00 29.58
CA VAL A 387 -10.03 0.89 28.43
C VAL A 387 -9.03 0.55 27.32
N LEU A 388 -9.55 0.04 26.20
CA LEU A 388 -8.77 -0.40 25.04
C LEU A 388 -8.92 0.52 23.84
N ALA A 389 -10.04 1.25 23.75
CA ALA A 389 -10.30 2.17 22.66
C ALA A 389 -10.56 3.59 23.17
N ARG A 390 -9.93 4.58 22.51
CA ARG A 390 -10.12 6.00 22.81
C ARG A 390 -10.40 6.80 21.54
N TYR A 391 -11.43 7.63 21.59
CA TYR A 391 -11.75 8.66 20.62
C TYR A 391 -11.46 10.02 21.25
N ASP A 392 -10.64 10.83 20.60
CA ASP A 392 -10.24 12.15 21.07
C ASP A 392 -10.54 13.20 20.01
N MET A 393 -11.31 14.23 20.37
CA MET A 393 -11.69 15.34 19.48
C MET A 393 -12.31 14.90 18.14
N CYS A 394 -13.02 13.77 18.13
CA CYS A 394 -13.62 13.23 16.92
C CYS A 394 -15.02 13.80 16.67
N LEU A 395 -15.39 13.91 15.39
CA LEU A 395 -16.77 14.15 14.95
C LEU A 395 -17.45 12.81 14.64
N LEU A 396 -18.48 12.47 15.41
CA LEU A 396 -19.26 11.25 15.26
C LEU A 396 -20.53 11.54 14.44
N ARG A 397 -20.57 11.03 13.21
CA ARG A 397 -21.73 11.18 12.34
C ARG A 397 -22.67 10.00 12.50
N SER A 398 -23.97 10.28 12.51
CA SER A 398 -25.09 9.32 12.50
C SER A 398 -25.50 8.76 13.86
N HIS A 399 -24.63 8.79 14.87
CA HIS A 399 -24.92 8.25 16.21
C HIS A 399 -24.33 9.14 17.32
N THR A 400 -24.93 9.07 18.50
CA THR A 400 -24.35 9.65 19.73
C THR A 400 -23.14 8.82 20.17
N ALA A 401 -22.32 9.35 21.07
CA ALA A 401 -21.21 8.59 21.66
C ALA A 401 -21.67 7.26 22.31
N HIS A 402 -22.88 7.21 22.88
CA HIS A 402 -23.44 6.00 23.49
C HIS A 402 -23.70 4.89 22.46
N ASP A 403 -24.16 5.27 21.27
CA ASP A 403 -24.59 4.32 20.23
C ASP A 403 -23.53 4.08 19.15
N PHE A 404 -22.47 4.89 19.13
CA PHE A 404 -21.42 4.85 18.11
C PHE A 404 -20.53 3.60 18.23
N ALA A 405 -20.09 3.26 19.45
CA ALA A 405 -19.36 2.04 19.70
C ALA A 405 -20.33 0.92 20.09
N VAL A 406 -20.24 -0.23 19.42
CA VAL A 406 -21.17 -1.35 19.64
C VAL A 406 -20.44 -2.66 19.81
N THR A 407 -21.09 -3.58 20.53
CA THR A 407 -20.76 -5.02 20.51
C THR A 407 -21.92 -5.80 19.90
N ALA A 408 -21.78 -7.12 19.71
CA ALA A 408 -22.89 -7.96 19.28
C ALA A 408 -24.08 -7.96 20.26
N GLY A 409 -23.88 -7.50 21.51
CA GLY A 409 -24.94 -7.28 22.50
C GLY A 409 -25.43 -5.82 22.52
N THR A 410 -26.68 -5.63 22.93
CA THR A 410 -27.24 -4.29 23.19
C THR A 410 -26.73 -3.77 24.52
N GLY A 411 -25.80 -2.82 24.50
CA GLY A 411 -25.31 -2.19 25.73
C GLY A 411 -24.09 -1.32 25.51
N GLN A 412 -23.84 -0.44 26.48
CA GLN A 412 -22.64 0.39 26.53
C GLN A 412 -21.37 -0.48 26.48
N VAL A 413 -20.34 0.00 25.81
CA VAL A 413 -19.05 -0.68 25.67
C VAL A 413 -18.06 -0.10 26.70
N PRO A 414 -17.89 -0.71 27.89
CA PRO A 414 -17.19 -0.08 29.03
C PRO A 414 -15.69 0.16 28.80
N PHE A 415 -15.10 -0.56 27.83
CA PHE A 415 -13.70 -0.43 27.44
C PHE A 415 -13.46 0.61 26.34
N VAL A 416 -14.48 1.36 25.93
CA VAL A 416 -14.39 2.45 24.95
C VAL A 416 -14.59 3.79 25.67
N ARG A 417 -13.72 4.75 25.36
CA ARG A 417 -13.78 6.11 25.93
C ARG A 417 -13.86 7.17 24.84
N PHE A 418 -14.78 8.11 25.00
CA PHE A 418 -14.90 9.32 24.19
C PHE A 418 -14.42 10.53 25.00
N VAL A 419 -13.57 11.36 24.40
CA VAL A 419 -13.00 12.56 25.01
C VAL A 419 -13.18 13.71 24.04
N ASN A 420 -13.91 14.76 24.47
CA ASN A 420 -14.16 15.98 23.68
C ASN A 420 -14.72 15.72 22.26
N CYS A 421 -15.45 14.63 22.07
CA CYS A 421 -16.08 14.33 20.78
C CYS A 421 -17.38 15.12 20.60
N VAL A 422 -17.71 15.44 19.35
CA VAL A 422 -18.96 16.08 18.96
C VAL A 422 -19.80 15.07 18.19
N ASP A 423 -21.08 14.93 18.52
CA ASP A 423 -22.02 14.08 17.79
C ASP A 423 -23.12 14.89 17.08
N THR A 424 -23.83 14.25 16.16
CA THR A 424 -24.90 14.88 15.35
C THR A 424 -26.09 15.42 16.15
N TYR A 425 -26.17 15.10 17.45
CA TYR A 425 -27.26 15.52 18.35
C TYR A 425 -26.80 16.52 19.41
N GLY A 426 -25.80 17.36 19.08
CA GLY A 426 -25.32 18.46 19.93
C GLY A 426 -26.46 19.19 20.67
N PRO A 427 -26.19 19.69 21.89
CA PRO A 427 -27.09 19.68 23.05
C PRO A 427 -28.39 20.45 22.79
N ALA A 428 -29.36 19.82 22.14
CA ALA A 428 -30.65 20.44 21.89
C ALA A 428 -31.57 20.39 23.12
N ASP A 429 -31.29 19.55 24.14
CA ASP A 429 -32.20 19.37 25.29
C ASP A 429 -31.53 18.98 26.62
N SER A 430 -30.24 19.28 26.84
CA SER A 430 -29.74 19.30 28.22
C SER A 430 -30.30 20.54 28.90
N PRO A 431 -31.17 20.45 29.94
CA PRO A 431 -31.68 21.63 30.62
C PRO A 431 -30.48 22.43 31.11
N VAL A 432 -30.42 23.68 30.68
CA VAL A 432 -29.42 24.66 31.09
C VAL A 432 -29.30 24.60 32.60
N SER A 433 -28.21 24.03 33.11
CA SER A 433 -27.79 24.23 34.49
C SER A 433 -27.63 25.73 34.65
N THR A 434 -28.57 26.38 35.32
CA THR A 434 -28.51 27.82 35.62
C THR A 434 -27.13 28.15 36.16
N PRO A 435 -26.39 29.09 35.53
CA PRO A 435 -25.10 29.50 36.05
C PRO A 435 -25.33 30.11 37.44
N SER A 436 -24.69 29.52 38.46
CA SER A 436 -24.60 30.12 39.79
C SER A 436 -24.00 31.51 39.65
N THR A 437 -24.76 32.50 40.13
CA THR A 437 -24.46 33.93 40.10
C THR A 437 -23.01 34.23 40.54
N PRO A 438 -22.20 34.91 39.72
CA PRO A 438 -20.88 35.37 40.15
C PRO A 438 -21.01 36.46 41.23
N PRO A 439 -20.15 36.51 42.25
CA PRO A 439 -20.11 37.61 43.20
C PRO A 439 -19.74 38.93 42.49
N ALA A 440 -20.37 40.02 42.96
CA ALA A 440 -20.33 41.34 42.35
C ALA A 440 -18.90 41.89 42.17
N PRO A 441 -18.57 42.51 41.01
CA PRO A 441 -17.27 43.12 40.79
C PRO A 441 -17.14 44.48 41.53
N PRO A 442 -15.93 44.88 41.93
CA PRO A 442 -15.65 46.20 42.52
C PRO A 442 -15.74 47.34 41.48
N PRO A 443 -15.94 48.59 41.93
CA PRO A 443 -16.24 49.73 41.06
C PRO A 443 -15.07 50.15 40.15
N CYS A 444 -15.43 50.51 38.92
CA CYS A 444 -14.56 50.83 37.79
C CYS A 444 -13.66 52.06 37.99
N LEU A 445 -12.39 51.94 37.56
CA LEU A 445 -11.55 53.08 37.22
C LEU A 445 -11.71 53.41 35.72
N ALA A 446 -11.70 54.72 35.43
CA ALA A 446 -11.98 55.31 34.12
C ALA A 446 -10.98 54.90 33.02
N PRO A 447 -11.41 54.85 31.74
CA PRO A 447 -10.55 54.47 30.63
C PRO A 447 -9.62 55.60 30.17
N SER A 448 -8.35 55.26 29.94
CA SER A 448 -7.40 56.08 29.17
C SER A 448 -7.69 55.97 27.67
N PRO A 449 -7.47 57.05 26.88
CA PRO A 449 -7.73 57.03 25.44
C PRO A 449 -6.68 56.21 24.68
N SER A 450 -7.16 55.33 23.79
CA SER A 450 -6.34 54.56 22.85
C SER A 450 -5.79 55.44 21.70
N PRO A 451 -4.56 55.19 21.22
CA PRO A 451 -4.00 55.86 20.05
C PRO A 451 -4.57 55.29 18.73
N SER A 452 -4.73 56.18 17.75
CA SER A 452 -5.21 55.90 16.39
C SER A 452 -4.33 54.91 15.61
N PRO A 453 -4.90 54.09 14.72
CA PRO A 453 -4.14 53.18 13.88
C PRO A 453 -3.45 53.90 12.70
N SER A 454 -2.21 53.50 12.43
CA SER A 454 -1.43 53.85 11.24
C SER A 454 -2.03 53.26 9.96
N PRO A 455 -1.88 53.94 8.79
CA PRO A 455 -2.38 53.45 7.52
C PRO A 455 -1.56 52.27 6.97
N SER A 456 -2.26 51.29 6.38
CA SER A 456 -1.68 50.15 5.67
C SER A 456 -0.97 50.57 4.37
N PRO A 457 0.13 49.89 3.98
CA PRO A 457 0.81 50.15 2.72
C PRO A 457 0.03 49.60 1.52
N ALA A 458 0.09 50.34 0.41
CA ALA A 458 -0.57 50.06 -0.86
C ALA A 458 -0.08 48.76 -1.50
N SER A 459 -1.04 47.98 -2.02
CA SER A 459 -0.81 46.75 -2.77
C SER A 459 -0.16 47.03 -4.14
N ALA A 460 0.80 46.19 -4.51
CA ALA A 460 1.46 46.19 -5.81
C ALA A 460 0.48 45.79 -6.95
N PRO A 461 0.69 46.28 -8.19
CA PRO A 461 -0.21 46.01 -9.31
C PRO A 461 -0.12 44.56 -9.81
N GLU A 462 -1.28 43.98 -10.14
CA GLU A 462 -1.42 42.67 -10.77
C GLU A 462 -0.76 42.62 -12.17
N PRO A 463 -0.11 41.50 -12.53
CA PRO A 463 0.39 41.27 -13.88
C PRO A 463 -0.77 41.02 -14.87
N SER A 464 -0.65 41.62 -16.06
CA SER A 464 -1.60 41.46 -17.16
C SER A 464 -1.70 40.00 -17.62
N PRO A 465 -2.92 39.51 -17.96
CA PRO A 465 -3.11 38.15 -18.44
C PRO A 465 -2.53 37.97 -19.84
N ALA A 466 -1.74 36.90 -20.01
CA ALA A 466 -1.26 36.47 -21.31
C ALA A 466 -2.40 35.91 -22.17
N THR A 467 -2.51 36.40 -23.40
CA THR A 467 -3.45 35.92 -24.42
C THR A 467 -3.13 34.47 -24.81
N ILE A 468 -4.10 33.58 -24.57
CA ILE A 468 -4.10 32.20 -25.05
C ILE A 468 -4.44 32.18 -26.55
N PRO A 469 -3.64 31.56 -27.43
CA PRO A 469 -3.97 31.39 -28.85
C PRO A 469 -5.19 30.48 -29.03
N ALA A 470 -6.09 30.87 -29.93
CA ALA A 470 -7.27 30.10 -30.29
C ALA A 470 -6.89 28.74 -30.94
N PRO A 471 -7.60 27.65 -30.63
CA PRO A 471 -7.32 26.34 -31.20
C PRO A 471 -7.68 26.29 -32.70
N GLN A 472 -6.76 25.75 -33.50
CA GLN A 472 -6.96 25.47 -34.92
C GLN A 472 -7.97 24.31 -35.10
N PRO A 473 -8.91 24.40 -36.08
CA PRO A 473 -9.82 23.31 -36.39
C PRO A 473 -9.09 22.07 -36.91
N ALA A 474 -9.43 20.90 -36.38
CA ALA A 474 -8.91 19.62 -36.84
C ALA A 474 -9.44 19.28 -38.24
N THR A 475 -8.55 18.84 -39.12
CA THR A 475 -8.90 18.27 -40.43
C THR A 475 -9.60 16.92 -40.27
N PRO A 476 -10.65 16.63 -41.07
CA PRO A 476 -11.38 15.36 -41.00
C PRO A 476 -10.52 14.19 -41.47
N PRO A 477 -10.67 12.99 -40.86
CA PRO A 477 -9.90 11.81 -41.21
C PRO A 477 -10.32 11.23 -42.56
N GLU A 478 -9.31 10.74 -43.29
CA GLU A 478 -9.42 10.07 -44.58
C GLU A 478 -10.12 8.69 -44.42
N PRO A 479 -11.02 8.29 -45.34
CA PRO A 479 -11.75 7.03 -45.22
C PRO A 479 -10.83 5.82 -45.44
N SER A 480 -10.89 4.87 -44.50
CA SER A 480 -10.17 3.59 -44.60
C SER A 480 -10.74 2.70 -45.72
N PRO A 481 -9.87 1.95 -46.45
CA PRO A 481 -10.28 1.05 -47.51
C PRO A 481 -11.03 -0.17 -46.97
N ALA A 482 -12.07 -0.57 -47.69
CA ALA A 482 -12.93 -1.71 -47.38
C ALA A 482 -12.17 -3.04 -47.46
N THR A 483 -12.26 -3.85 -46.41
CA THR A 483 -11.74 -5.21 -46.35
C THR A 483 -12.72 -6.21 -46.97
N THR A 484 -12.24 -6.97 -47.94
CA THR A 484 -12.94 -8.09 -48.58
C THR A 484 -13.09 -9.27 -47.60
N PRO A 485 -14.26 -9.93 -47.51
CA PRO A 485 -14.46 -11.08 -46.63
C PRO A 485 -13.68 -12.31 -47.11
N ALA A 486 -12.99 -12.98 -46.17
CA ALA A 486 -12.38 -14.29 -46.38
C ALA A 486 -13.43 -15.41 -46.39
N ALA A 487 -13.18 -16.44 -47.20
CA ALA A 487 -14.01 -17.63 -47.36
C ALA A 487 -14.03 -18.51 -46.10
N PRO A 488 -15.09 -19.30 -45.87
CA PRO A 488 -15.21 -20.15 -44.69
C PRO A 488 -14.38 -21.43 -44.81
N ASP A 489 -13.60 -21.73 -43.76
CA ASP A 489 -12.83 -22.95 -43.62
C ASP A 489 -13.72 -24.18 -43.36
N THR A 490 -13.32 -25.29 -43.97
CA THR A 490 -13.96 -26.61 -43.91
C THR A 490 -13.51 -27.34 -42.63
N PRO A 491 -14.40 -28.01 -41.87
CA PRO A 491 -14.01 -28.70 -40.64
C PRO A 491 -13.36 -30.07 -40.91
N THR A 492 -12.21 -30.30 -40.28
CA THR A 492 -11.51 -31.59 -40.21
C THR A 492 -12.17 -32.50 -39.16
N PRO A 493 -12.24 -33.83 -39.36
CA PRO A 493 -12.98 -34.73 -38.48
C PRO A 493 -12.28 -35.00 -37.15
N LEU A 494 -13.08 -35.14 -36.09
CA LEU A 494 -12.66 -35.64 -34.78
C LEU A 494 -12.16 -37.09 -34.88
N ASP A 495 -10.95 -37.31 -34.37
CA ASP A 495 -10.39 -38.64 -34.14
C ASP A 495 -10.81 -39.13 -32.74
N THR A 496 -11.48 -40.28 -32.70
CA THR A 496 -11.93 -40.96 -31.49
C THR A 496 -10.94 -42.06 -31.11
N GLY A 497 -10.21 -41.86 -30.02
CA GLY A 497 -9.49 -42.94 -29.33
C GLY A 497 -8.93 -42.44 -28.01
N GLN A 498 -8.84 -43.20 -26.93
CA GLN A 498 -9.27 -44.55 -26.60
C GLN A 498 -8.99 -44.64 -25.09
N ALA A 499 -9.92 -45.24 -24.33
CA ALA A 499 -9.83 -45.34 -22.88
C ALA A 499 -8.63 -46.19 -22.43
N GLY A 500 -7.93 -45.72 -21.38
CA GLY A 500 -6.88 -46.46 -20.70
C GLY A 500 -6.97 -46.23 -19.19
N CYS A 501 -7.68 -47.13 -18.50
CA CYS A 501 -7.64 -47.27 -17.05
C CYS A 501 -6.24 -47.65 -16.58
N SER A 502 -5.75 -47.06 -15.49
CA SER A 502 -4.69 -47.67 -14.68
C SER A 502 -4.87 -47.30 -13.22
N SER A 503 -4.96 -48.36 -12.43
CA SER A 503 -5.29 -48.48 -11.02
C SER A 503 -4.18 -48.04 -10.07
N ALA A 504 -4.60 -47.54 -8.90
CA ALA A 504 -3.76 -47.28 -7.75
C ALA A 504 -3.22 -48.59 -7.13
N GLN A 505 -1.94 -48.60 -6.79
CA GLN A 505 -1.30 -49.68 -6.04
C GLN A 505 -1.14 -49.24 -4.57
N GLN A 506 -1.88 -49.91 -3.69
CA GLN A 506 -1.67 -49.91 -2.23
C GLN A 506 -0.42 -50.71 -1.87
N LYS A 507 0.30 -50.25 -0.85
CA LYS A 507 1.42 -50.95 -0.21
C LYS A 507 1.07 -51.21 1.26
N PRO A 508 1.28 -52.45 1.76
CA PRO A 508 1.52 -52.68 3.18
C PRO A 508 2.68 -53.66 3.42
N PRO A 509 3.02 -53.97 4.68
CA PRO A 509 3.17 -53.10 5.85
C PRO A 509 4.59 -52.52 6.00
#